data_AF-A0A1Q9PXV9-F1
#
_entry.id   AF-A0A1Q9PXV9-F1
#
_cell.length_a   1.000
_cell.length_b   1.000
_cell.length_c   1.000
_cell.angle_alpha   90.00
_cell.angle_beta   90.00
_cell.angle_gamma   90.00
#
_symmetry.space_group_name_H-M   'P 1'
#
loop_
_entity.id
_entity.type
_entity.pdbx_description
1 polymer ?
#
loop_
_entity_poly.entity_id
_entity_poly.type
_entity_poly.pdbx_seq_one_letter_code
_entity_poly.pdbx_strand_id
1 'polypeptide(L)'
;MAEQTKRKGRKTVSDRVFLEEGAKQSVSNKLLAERFEIFMRAKELEGLRERTLSEHRKHFNYLLSFLENNHPKIKYADEVTTEINRDYVYYMSKEKRLWDDHTKASCQFKTDKKGLSPFTVNIRLRTLKCFFKFLFDEGHIPNNPASKVKLLKTEQDTIQAFSKKQIIDLLNQPNQRTYAGFRDYVLMLLFLDTGIRSNEALGLKKWISIMNKR
;
A
#
# COMPACT_ATOMS: atom_id res chain seq x y z
N MET A 1 38.65 46.20 -23.60
CA MET A 1 37.34 45.65 -23.15
C MET A 1 37.56 44.21 -22.74
N ALA A 2 37.25 43.92 -21.46
CA ALA A 2 37.28 42.67 -20.68
C ALA A 2 37.86 41.37 -21.29
N GLU A 3 39.02 40.98 -20.78
CA GLU A 3 39.62 39.65 -20.91
C GLU A 3 39.04 38.72 -19.81
N GLN A 4 38.35 37.64 -20.19
CA GLN A 4 37.70 36.73 -19.24
C GLN A 4 38.73 35.76 -18.62
N THR A 5 39.03 35.96 -17.33
CA THR A 5 39.90 35.08 -16.54
C THR A 5 39.26 33.71 -16.28
N LYS A 6 39.88 32.65 -16.79
CA LYS A 6 39.55 31.24 -16.55
C LYS A 6 39.89 30.86 -15.10
N ARG A 7 38.89 30.63 -14.24
CA ARG A 7 39.12 30.14 -12.86
C ARG A 7 39.61 28.69 -12.87
N LYS A 8 40.83 28.45 -12.35
CA LYS A 8 41.41 27.13 -12.05
C LYS A 8 40.65 26.50 -10.87
N GLY A 9 39.90 25.42 -11.12
CA GLY A 9 39.35 24.58 -10.06
C GLY A 9 40.45 23.86 -9.28
N ARG A 10 40.33 23.87 -7.95
CA ARG A 10 41.24 23.25 -6.99
C ARG A 10 41.17 21.72 -7.11
N LYS A 11 42.30 21.05 -7.39
CA LYS A 11 42.41 19.59 -7.30
C LYS A 11 42.37 19.19 -5.83
N THR A 12 41.39 18.38 -5.44
CA THR A 12 41.43 17.64 -4.18
C THR A 12 41.85 16.21 -4.53
N VAL A 13 43.12 15.88 -4.31
CA VAL A 13 43.54 14.49 -4.18
C VAL A 13 43.17 14.08 -2.77
N SER A 14 42.27 13.10 -2.64
CA SER A 14 42.23 12.27 -1.45
C SER A 14 42.16 10.84 -1.94
N ASP A 15 43.32 10.20 -2.01
CA ASP A 15 43.41 8.75 -1.98
C ASP A 15 42.59 8.26 -0.79
N ARG A 16 41.51 7.54 -1.08
CA ARG A 16 40.91 6.59 -0.15
C ARG A 16 40.99 5.24 -0.83
N VAL A 17 42.15 4.61 -0.68
CA VAL A 17 42.25 3.16 -0.68
C VAL A 17 41.52 2.71 0.59
N PHE A 18 40.35 2.10 0.42
CA PHE A 18 39.72 1.30 1.47
C PHE A 18 39.19 0.02 0.83
N LEU A 19 40.12 -0.95 0.78
CA LEU A 19 39.94 -2.41 0.88
C LEU A 19 38.72 -3.01 0.17
N GLU A 20 38.95 -3.53 -1.04
CA GLU A 20 38.31 -4.80 -1.40
C GLU A 20 38.96 -5.89 -0.55
N GLU A 21 38.20 -6.49 0.38
CA GLU A 21 38.50 -7.83 0.88
C GLU A 21 37.22 -8.46 1.41
N GLY A 22 36.93 -9.65 0.87
CA GLY A 22 35.66 -10.32 1.05
C GLY A 22 35.40 -10.75 2.49
N ALA A 23 34.24 -10.36 2.99
CA ALA A 23 33.53 -11.10 4.01
C ALA A 23 32.13 -11.35 3.47
N LYS A 24 31.84 -12.60 3.07
CA LYS A 24 30.46 -13.09 3.02
C LYS A 24 29.90 -12.91 4.41
N GLN A 25 29.25 -11.77 4.65
CA GLN A 25 28.61 -11.49 5.91
C GLN A 25 27.60 -12.61 6.11
N SER A 26 27.81 -13.43 7.14
CA SER A 26 26.87 -14.46 7.54
C SER A 26 25.53 -13.76 7.79
N VAL A 27 24.64 -13.83 6.81
CA VAL A 27 23.29 -13.28 6.91
C VAL A 27 22.69 -13.94 8.14
N SER A 28 22.51 -13.16 9.21
CA SER A 28 21.91 -13.64 10.44
C SER A 28 20.55 -14.24 10.08
N ASN A 29 20.39 -15.56 10.20
CA ASN A 29 19.14 -16.27 9.94
C ASN A 29 18.11 -15.83 10.98
N LYS A 30 17.39 -14.74 10.70
CA LYS A 30 16.27 -14.27 11.51
C LYS A 30 14.96 -14.76 10.94
N LEU A 31 14.00 -15.01 11.83
CA LEU A 31 12.66 -15.43 11.47
C LEU A 31 12.00 -14.38 10.55
N LEU A 32 11.15 -14.84 9.63
CA LEU A 32 10.42 -13.97 8.72
C LEU A 32 9.62 -12.89 9.47
N ALA A 33 9.03 -13.25 10.62
CA ALA A 33 8.30 -12.30 11.47
C ALA A 33 9.22 -11.23 12.11
N GLU A 34 10.42 -11.59 12.55
CA GLU A 34 11.39 -10.63 13.10
C GLU A 34 11.86 -9.65 12.03
N ARG A 35 12.11 -10.15 10.81
CA ARG A 35 12.45 -9.31 9.65
C ARG A 35 11.32 -8.34 9.31
N PHE A 36 10.07 -8.78 9.47
CA PHE A 36 8.91 -7.91 9.27
C PHE A 36 8.79 -6.80 10.32
N GLU A 37 9.11 -7.06 11.58
CA GLU A 37 9.11 -6.00 12.59
C GLU A 37 10.21 -4.95 12.35
N ILE A 38 11.39 -5.37 11.85
CA ILE A 38 12.43 -4.41 11.41
C ILE A 38 11.89 -3.51 10.29
N PHE A 39 11.23 -4.11 9.29
CA PHE A 39 10.57 -3.36 8.22
C PHE A 39 9.51 -2.40 8.76
N MET A 40 8.66 -2.83 9.69
CA MET A 40 7.61 -1.98 10.25
C MET A 40 8.19 -0.78 11.00
N ARG A 41 9.26 -0.96 11.78
CA ARG A 41 9.95 0.15 12.47
C ARG A 41 10.55 1.14 11.47
N ALA A 42 11.17 0.65 10.40
CA ALA A 42 11.69 1.52 9.36
C ALA A 42 10.57 2.36 8.71
N LYS A 43 9.44 1.73 8.39
CA LYS A 43 8.27 2.42 7.81
C LYS A 43 7.60 3.40 8.76
N GLU A 44 7.60 3.12 10.05
CA GLU A 44 7.15 4.05 11.08
C GLU A 44 8.05 5.29 11.14
N LEU A 45 9.38 5.10 11.11
CA LEU A 45 10.36 6.19 11.10
C LEU A 45 10.34 7.01 9.80
N GLU A 46 9.99 6.39 8.67
CA GLU A 46 9.72 7.10 7.40
C GLU A 46 8.47 8.01 7.48
N GLY A 47 7.69 7.93 8.56
CA GLY A 47 6.49 8.76 8.77
C GLY A 47 5.28 8.32 7.95
N LEU A 48 5.17 7.02 7.62
CA LEU A 48 4.02 6.50 6.91
C LEU A 48 2.74 6.67 7.74
N ARG A 49 1.61 6.84 7.04
CA ARG A 49 0.29 6.95 7.68
C ARG A 49 -0.05 5.66 8.43
N GLU A 50 -0.65 5.79 9.62
CA GLU A 50 -1.03 4.66 10.46
C GLU A 50 -1.88 3.61 9.73
N ARG A 51 -2.81 4.07 8.88
CA ARG A 51 -3.61 3.19 8.04
C ARG A 51 -2.74 2.31 7.13
N THR A 52 -1.70 2.89 6.52
CA THR A 52 -0.79 2.18 5.63
C THR A 52 0.01 1.14 6.42
N LEU A 53 0.51 1.50 7.61
CA LEU A 53 1.18 0.55 8.50
C LEU A 53 0.27 -0.63 8.88
N SER A 54 -0.99 -0.34 9.23
CA SER A 54 -2.00 -1.36 9.50
C SER A 54 -2.25 -2.29 8.29
N GLU A 55 -2.29 -1.74 7.08
CA GLU A 55 -2.44 -2.53 5.85
C GLU A 55 -1.22 -3.43 5.60
N HIS A 56 0.00 -2.94 5.85
CA HIS A 56 1.21 -3.77 5.81
C HIS A 56 1.10 -4.98 6.75
N ARG A 57 0.74 -4.76 8.02
CA ARG A 57 0.57 -5.83 9.01
C ARG A 57 -0.49 -6.85 8.57
N LYS A 58 -1.65 -6.38 8.09
CA LYS A 58 -2.73 -7.26 7.61
C LYS A 58 -2.28 -8.14 6.46
N HIS A 59 -1.65 -7.56 5.43
CA HIS A 59 -1.23 -8.32 4.26
C HIS A 59 -0.11 -9.30 4.59
N PHE A 60 0.79 -8.94 5.50
CA PHE A 60 1.82 -9.85 5.98
C PHE A 60 1.23 -11.02 6.77
N ASN A 61 0.26 -10.78 7.65
CA ASN A 61 -0.42 -11.85 8.37
C ASN A 61 -1.12 -12.83 7.40
N TYR A 62 -1.71 -12.34 6.31
CA TYR A 62 -2.28 -13.23 5.28
C TYR A 62 -1.23 -14.10 4.59
N LEU A 63 0.02 -13.61 4.45
CA LEU A 63 1.12 -14.41 3.95
C LEU A 63 1.54 -15.46 4.98
N LEU A 64 1.67 -15.09 6.26
CA LEU A 64 2.01 -16.04 7.33
C LEU A 64 1.00 -17.17 7.41
N SER A 65 -0.30 -16.86 7.45
CA SER A 65 -1.35 -17.89 7.47
C SER A 65 -1.30 -18.78 6.22
N PHE A 66 -0.89 -18.26 5.06
CA PHE A 66 -0.71 -19.08 3.87
C PHE A 66 0.51 -20.02 3.99
N LEU A 67 1.63 -19.51 4.49
CA LEU A 67 2.87 -20.27 4.66
C LEU A 67 2.69 -21.37 5.71
N GLU A 68 2.03 -21.09 6.83
CA GLU A 68 1.74 -22.09 7.88
C GLU A 68 0.91 -23.25 7.34
N ASN A 69 -0.08 -22.97 6.48
CA ASN A 69 -0.97 -23.99 5.94
C ASN A 69 -0.37 -24.80 4.78
N ASN A 70 0.42 -24.17 3.90
CA ASN A 70 0.90 -24.81 2.66
C ASN A 70 2.39 -25.18 2.70
N HIS A 71 3.20 -24.47 3.49
CA HIS A 71 4.65 -24.63 3.57
C HIS A 71 5.18 -24.50 5.01
N PRO A 72 4.77 -25.37 5.95
CA PRO A 72 5.09 -25.25 7.39
C PRO A 72 6.59 -25.34 7.72
N LYS A 73 7.42 -25.76 6.76
CA LYS A 73 8.88 -25.86 6.90
C LYS A 73 9.57 -24.50 6.77
N ILE A 74 8.92 -23.53 6.14
CA ILE A 74 9.51 -22.21 5.85
C ILE A 74 9.36 -21.33 7.08
N LYS A 75 10.49 -20.90 7.63
CA LYS A 75 10.52 -20.02 8.81
C LYS A 75 11.34 -18.76 8.60
N TYR A 76 12.29 -18.80 7.67
CA TYR A 76 13.24 -17.71 7.42
C TYR A 76 12.88 -16.92 6.15
N ALA A 77 13.31 -15.66 6.11
CA ALA A 77 13.05 -14.80 4.95
C ALA A 77 13.79 -15.25 3.68
N ASP A 78 14.98 -15.83 3.84
CA ASP A 78 15.82 -16.32 2.73
C ASP A 78 15.25 -17.58 2.06
N GLU A 79 14.41 -18.34 2.77
CA GLU A 79 13.77 -19.56 2.25
C GLU A 79 12.58 -19.24 1.35
N VAL A 80 12.07 -18.00 1.38
CA VAL A 80 10.95 -17.60 0.51
C VAL A 80 11.48 -17.45 -0.91
N THR A 81 11.18 -18.41 -1.77
CA THR A 81 11.54 -18.39 -3.18
C THR A 81 10.51 -17.65 -4.04
N THR A 82 10.87 -17.36 -5.29
CA THR A 82 9.92 -16.84 -6.28
C THR A 82 8.76 -17.79 -6.55
N GLU A 83 8.96 -19.10 -6.47
CA GLU A 83 7.89 -20.08 -6.68
C GLU A 83 6.86 -20.01 -5.55
N ILE A 84 7.28 -19.90 -4.30
CA ILE A 84 6.35 -19.74 -3.16
C ILE A 84 5.51 -18.46 -3.30
N ASN A 85 6.09 -17.37 -3.80
CA ASN A 85 5.32 -16.16 -4.07
C ASN A 85 4.32 -16.36 -5.23
N ARG A 86 4.63 -17.19 -6.23
CA ARG A 86 3.68 -17.55 -7.29
C ARG A 86 2.58 -18.46 -6.76
N ASP A 87 2.92 -19.41 -5.91
CA ASP A 87 1.96 -20.28 -5.22
C ASP A 87 1.02 -19.45 -4.35
N TYR A 88 1.52 -18.43 -3.66
CA TYR A 88 0.69 -17.49 -2.92
C TYR A 88 -0.28 -16.72 -3.83
N VAL A 89 0.19 -16.25 -4.98
CA VAL A 89 -0.66 -15.58 -5.97
C VAL A 89 -1.71 -16.54 -6.54
N TYR A 90 -1.33 -17.79 -6.80
CA TYR A 90 -2.23 -18.84 -7.28
C TYR A 90 -3.31 -19.15 -6.24
N TYR A 91 -2.93 -19.39 -4.98
CA TYR A 91 -3.83 -19.58 -3.86
C TYR A 91 -4.83 -18.43 -3.74
N MET A 92 -4.35 -17.17 -3.72
CA MET A 92 -5.24 -16.01 -3.63
C MET A 92 -6.19 -15.89 -4.83
N SER A 93 -5.73 -16.23 -6.04
CA SER A 93 -6.53 -16.09 -7.26
C SER A 93 -7.52 -17.22 -7.49
N LYS A 94 -7.25 -18.44 -7.01
CA LYS A 94 -8.01 -19.65 -7.40
C LYS A 94 -8.60 -20.42 -6.23
N GLU A 95 -7.94 -20.43 -5.09
CA GLU A 95 -8.27 -21.36 -4.00
C GLU A 95 -8.89 -20.67 -2.78
N LYS A 96 -8.41 -19.45 -2.47
CA LYS A 96 -8.87 -18.69 -1.32
C LYS A 96 -10.36 -18.45 -1.42
N ARG A 97 -11.10 -18.86 -0.39
CA ARG A 97 -12.53 -18.60 -0.28
C ARG A 97 -12.76 -17.13 0.04
N LEU A 98 -13.80 -16.58 -0.58
CA LEU A 98 -14.19 -15.21 -0.31
C LEU A 98 -14.75 -15.11 1.12
N TRP A 99 -14.36 -14.05 1.83
CA TRP A 99 -14.84 -13.72 3.18
C TRP A 99 -14.43 -14.66 4.34
N ASP A 100 -13.55 -15.64 4.12
CA ASP A 100 -13.08 -16.56 5.17
C ASP A 100 -12.40 -15.85 6.36
N ASP A 101 -11.81 -14.68 6.12
CA ASP A 101 -11.04 -13.93 7.12
C ASP A 101 -11.89 -12.93 7.94
N HIS A 102 -13.22 -12.89 7.73
CA HIS A 102 -14.10 -11.90 8.39
C HIS A 102 -14.85 -12.48 9.61
N THR A 103 -15.21 -11.61 10.55
CA THR A 103 -15.94 -11.96 11.78
C THR A 103 -17.30 -12.61 11.51
N LYS A 104 -17.77 -13.42 12.47
CA LYS A 104 -18.96 -14.30 12.37
C LYS A 104 -20.24 -13.69 11.76
N ALA A 105 -20.42 -12.36 11.81
CA ALA A 105 -21.56 -11.66 11.21
C ALA A 105 -21.58 -11.67 9.68
N SER A 106 -20.41 -11.60 9.00
CA SER A 106 -20.34 -11.69 7.53
C SER A 106 -20.37 -13.13 7.01
N CYS A 107 -20.15 -14.12 7.90
CA CYS A 107 -20.23 -15.54 7.57
C CYS A 107 -21.67 -16.02 7.30
N GLN A 108 -22.67 -15.17 7.54
CA GLN A 108 -24.06 -15.47 7.20
C GLN A 108 -24.27 -15.59 5.68
N PHE A 109 -23.35 -15.04 4.88
CA PHE A 109 -23.29 -15.19 3.42
C PHE A 109 -22.07 -16.02 3.00
N LYS A 110 -21.94 -17.25 3.50
CA LYS A 110 -20.97 -18.22 2.98
C LYS A 110 -21.26 -18.41 1.49
N THR A 111 -20.38 -17.87 0.67
CA THR A 111 -20.42 -18.03 -0.78
C THR A 111 -19.32 -19.01 -1.16
N ASP A 112 -19.65 -20.04 -1.95
CA ASP A 112 -18.66 -21.02 -2.47
C ASP A 112 -17.76 -20.42 -3.56
N LYS A 113 -17.81 -19.10 -3.76
CA LYS A 113 -16.95 -18.39 -4.70
C LYS A 113 -15.52 -18.42 -4.18
N LYS A 114 -14.65 -19.07 -4.96
CA LYS A 114 -13.21 -19.10 -4.75
C LYS A 114 -12.53 -18.07 -5.63
N GLY A 115 -11.41 -17.54 -5.15
CA GLY A 115 -10.60 -16.55 -5.83
C GLY A 115 -10.95 -15.13 -5.46
N LEU A 116 -9.93 -14.37 -5.08
CA LEU A 116 -10.02 -12.93 -4.90
C LEU A 116 -10.02 -12.21 -6.26
N SER A 117 -10.54 -10.99 -6.29
CA SER A 117 -10.43 -10.15 -7.48
C SER A 117 -8.95 -9.88 -7.81
N PRO A 118 -8.58 -9.80 -9.11
CA PRO A 118 -7.20 -9.48 -9.51
C PRO A 118 -6.67 -8.18 -8.90
N PHE A 119 -7.56 -7.21 -8.66
CA PHE A 119 -7.22 -5.95 -8.00
C PHE A 119 -6.79 -6.15 -6.55
N THR A 120 -7.55 -6.93 -5.76
CA THR A 120 -7.22 -7.25 -4.37
C THR A 120 -5.91 -8.03 -4.27
N VAL A 121 -5.70 -9.00 -5.17
CA VAL A 121 -4.44 -9.75 -5.26
C VAL A 121 -3.26 -8.80 -5.50
N ASN A 122 -3.41 -7.86 -6.44
CA ASN A 122 -2.37 -6.89 -6.76
C ASN A 122 -2.06 -5.93 -5.60
N ILE A 123 -3.06 -5.54 -4.80
CA ILE A 123 -2.83 -4.74 -3.58
C ILE A 123 -1.94 -5.52 -2.61
N ARG A 124 -2.31 -6.76 -2.27
CA ARG A 124 -1.54 -7.61 -1.35
C ARG A 124 -0.12 -7.86 -1.88
N LEU A 125 0.00 -8.15 -3.18
CA LEU A 125 1.28 -8.39 -3.84
C LEU A 125 2.18 -7.15 -3.86
N ARG A 126 1.64 -5.94 -4.04
CA ARG A 126 2.42 -4.69 -3.96
C ARG A 126 3.00 -4.47 -2.56
N THR A 127 2.21 -4.73 -1.53
CA THR A 127 2.66 -4.65 -0.13
C THR A 127 3.79 -5.63 0.14
N LEU A 128 3.67 -6.88 -0.33
CA LEU A 128 4.72 -7.89 -0.20
C LEU A 128 5.98 -7.54 -1.00
N LYS A 129 5.83 -7.03 -2.23
CA LYS A 129 6.96 -6.54 -3.02
C LYS A 129 7.73 -5.42 -2.32
N CYS A 130 7.04 -4.50 -1.66
CA CYS A 130 7.65 -3.44 -0.86
C CYS A 130 8.49 -4.04 0.29
N PHE A 131 7.94 -5.01 1.02
CA PHE A 131 8.64 -5.70 2.10
C PHE A 131 9.90 -6.44 1.62
N PHE A 132 9.78 -7.31 0.59
CA PHE A 132 10.95 -8.05 0.09
C PHE A 132 11.98 -7.15 -0.59
N LYS A 133 11.54 -6.04 -1.19
CA LYS A 133 12.45 -5.01 -1.71
C LYS A 133 13.25 -4.36 -0.59
N PHE A 134 12.60 -3.96 0.50
CA PHE A 134 13.27 -3.43 1.67
C PHE A 134 14.31 -4.40 2.24
N LEU A 135 13.95 -5.67 2.39
CA LEU A 135 14.89 -6.68 2.89
C LEU A 135 16.11 -6.86 1.99
N PHE A 136 15.91 -6.78 0.68
CA PHE A 136 17.01 -6.87 -0.28
C PHE A 136 17.88 -5.61 -0.27
N ASP A 137 17.26 -4.43 -0.26
CA ASP A 137 17.97 -3.15 -0.29
C ASP A 137 18.80 -2.93 1.00
N GLU A 138 18.35 -3.45 2.15
CA GLU A 138 19.11 -3.43 3.42
C GLU A 138 20.08 -4.62 3.60
N GLY A 139 20.18 -5.51 2.62
CA GLY A 139 21.09 -6.67 2.68
C GLY A 139 20.67 -7.77 3.66
N HIS A 140 19.40 -7.81 4.08
CA HIS A 140 18.87 -8.88 4.94
C HIS A 140 18.61 -10.18 4.18
N ILE A 141 18.44 -10.11 2.86
CA ILE A 141 18.29 -11.27 1.97
C ILE A 141 19.21 -11.09 0.74
N PRO A 142 19.78 -12.17 0.19
CA PRO A 142 20.73 -12.07 -0.93
C PRO A 142 20.05 -11.75 -2.26
N ASN A 143 18.78 -12.12 -2.42
CA ASN A 143 18.00 -11.93 -3.65
C ASN A 143 16.56 -11.57 -3.31
N ASN A 144 15.92 -10.69 -4.08
CA ASN A 144 14.50 -10.35 -3.90
C ASN A 144 13.59 -11.40 -4.57
N PRO A 145 12.85 -12.24 -3.80
CA PRO A 145 12.03 -13.31 -4.37
C PRO A 145 10.76 -12.80 -5.06
N ALA A 146 10.29 -11.59 -4.73
CA ALA A 146 9.08 -11.00 -5.30
C ALA A 146 9.34 -10.20 -6.59
N SER A 147 10.61 -9.94 -6.93
CA SER A 147 11.01 -9.13 -8.09
C SER A 147 10.43 -9.64 -9.41
N LYS A 148 10.50 -10.96 -9.65
CA LYS A 148 10.06 -11.62 -10.90
C LYS A 148 8.56 -11.91 -10.95
N VAL A 149 7.82 -11.68 -9.86
CA VAL A 149 6.38 -11.95 -9.81
C VAL A 149 5.64 -10.81 -10.50
N LYS A 150 4.94 -11.09 -11.60
CA LYS A 150 4.16 -10.08 -12.32
C LYS A 150 2.83 -9.82 -11.62
N LEU A 151 2.35 -8.59 -11.70
CA LEU A 151 1.00 -8.25 -11.26
C LEU A 151 -0.01 -8.91 -12.21
N LEU A 152 -1.17 -9.31 -11.68
CA LEU A 152 -2.27 -9.82 -12.49
C LEU A 152 -2.81 -8.72 -13.40
N LYS A 153 -3.21 -9.08 -14.62
CA LYS A 153 -3.88 -8.14 -15.52
C LYS A 153 -5.22 -7.74 -14.90
N THR A 154 -5.38 -6.45 -14.67
CA THR A 154 -6.63 -5.83 -14.21
C THR A 154 -7.15 -4.95 -15.31
N GLU A 155 -8.45 -5.01 -15.59
CA GLU A 155 -9.11 -4.00 -16.39
C GLU A 155 -8.96 -2.64 -15.70
N GLN A 156 -8.73 -1.59 -16.48
CA GLN A 156 -8.77 -0.24 -15.94
C GLN A 156 -10.23 0.06 -15.60
N ASP A 157 -10.50 0.22 -14.31
CA ASP A 157 -11.76 0.76 -13.84
C ASP A 157 -11.82 2.22 -14.27
N THR A 158 -12.40 2.45 -15.45
CA THR A 158 -12.68 3.79 -15.93
C THR A 158 -13.99 4.20 -15.27
N ILE A 159 -13.87 4.91 -14.15
CA ILE A 159 -15.03 5.54 -13.51
C ILE A 159 -15.68 6.42 -14.59
N GLN A 160 -16.85 6.00 -15.06
CA GLN A 160 -17.59 6.78 -16.05
C GLN A 160 -18.07 8.06 -15.39
N ALA A 161 -17.77 9.19 -16.03
CA ALA A 161 -18.27 10.48 -15.57
C ALA A 161 -19.80 10.51 -15.66
N PHE A 162 -20.45 11.13 -14.68
CA PHE A 162 -21.91 11.31 -14.72
C PHE A 162 -22.30 12.26 -15.84
N SER A 163 -23.37 11.91 -16.56
CA SER A 163 -24.04 12.84 -17.47
C SER A 163 -24.76 13.95 -16.71
N LYS A 164 -25.01 15.08 -17.38
CA LYS A 164 -25.77 16.21 -16.80
C LYS A 164 -27.14 15.77 -16.24
N LYS A 165 -27.82 14.85 -16.93
CA LYS A 165 -29.11 14.32 -16.48
C LYS A 165 -28.97 13.52 -15.18
N GLN A 166 -27.99 12.63 -15.10
CA GLN A 166 -27.72 11.85 -13.88
C GLN A 166 -27.36 12.74 -12.68
N ILE A 167 -26.62 13.84 -12.91
CA ILE A 167 -26.32 14.81 -11.86
C ILE A 167 -27.60 15.49 -11.36
N ILE A 168 -28.48 15.91 -12.25
CA ILE A 168 -29.78 16.52 -11.88
C ILE A 168 -30.63 15.51 -11.10
N ASP A 169 -30.70 14.26 -11.58
CA ASP A 169 -31.46 13.19 -10.93
C ASP A 169 -30.92 12.90 -9.52
N LEU A 170 -29.59 12.91 -9.35
CA LEU A 170 -28.92 12.78 -8.05
C LEU A 170 -29.26 13.95 -7.11
N LEU A 171 -29.16 15.19 -7.59
CA LEU A 171 -29.47 16.39 -6.81
C LEU A 171 -30.94 16.48 -6.37
N ASN A 172 -31.85 15.78 -7.05
CA ASN A 172 -33.27 15.72 -6.71
C ASN A 172 -33.63 14.61 -5.70
N GLN A 173 -32.72 13.68 -5.39
CA GLN A 173 -33.00 12.59 -4.44
C GLN A 173 -33.22 13.06 -2.98
N PRO A 174 -32.42 14.01 -2.43
CA PRO A 174 -32.54 14.36 -1.02
C PRO A 174 -33.82 15.16 -0.72
N ASN A 175 -34.56 14.77 0.33
CA ASN A 175 -35.69 15.56 0.81
C ASN A 175 -35.19 16.82 1.56
N GLN A 176 -35.13 17.95 0.85
CA GLN A 176 -34.63 19.22 1.36
C GLN A 176 -35.48 19.83 2.50
N ARG A 177 -36.67 19.30 2.80
CA ARG A 177 -37.47 19.72 3.96
C ARG A 177 -36.96 19.13 5.28
N THR A 178 -36.12 18.10 5.20
CA THR A 178 -35.48 17.49 6.38
C THR A 178 -34.07 18.02 6.54
N TYR A 179 -33.61 18.19 7.78
CA TYR A 179 -32.24 18.62 8.04
C TYR A 179 -31.19 17.71 7.37
N ALA A 180 -31.36 16.38 7.47
CA ALA A 180 -30.46 15.42 6.86
C ALA A 180 -30.44 15.53 5.34
N GLY A 181 -31.61 15.62 4.69
CA GLY A 181 -31.69 15.76 3.24
C GLY A 181 -31.15 17.09 2.73
N PHE A 182 -31.38 18.20 3.45
CA PHE A 182 -30.78 19.49 3.11
C PHE A 182 -29.25 19.46 3.25
N ARG A 183 -28.72 18.88 4.33
CA ARG A 183 -27.28 18.69 4.53
C ARG A 183 -26.67 17.89 3.37
N ASP A 184 -27.28 16.76 3.02
CA ASP A 184 -26.76 15.88 1.97
C ASP A 184 -26.79 16.56 0.60
N TYR A 185 -27.86 17.32 0.31
CA TYR A 185 -27.96 18.15 -0.90
C TYR A 185 -26.82 19.18 -0.99
N VAL A 186 -26.58 19.94 0.08
CA VAL A 186 -25.47 20.92 0.12
C VAL A 186 -24.11 20.23 -0.04
N LEU A 187 -23.94 19.06 0.56
CA LEU A 187 -22.69 18.29 0.48
C LEU A 187 -22.45 17.76 -0.94
N MET A 188 -23.50 17.36 -1.66
CA MET A 188 -23.44 16.99 -3.07
C MET A 188 -23.06 18.17 -3.96
N LEU A 189 -23.62 19.36 -3.71
CA LEU A 189 -23.23 20.58 -4.43
C LEU A 189 -21.77 20.95 -4.17
N LEU A 190 -21.31 20.86 -2.91
CA LEU A 190 -19.91 21.12 -2.56
C LEU A 190 -18.97 20.17 -3.31
N PHE A 191 -19.29 18.88 -3.39
CA PHE A 191 -18.51 17.91 -4.16
C PHE A 191 -18.47 18.25 -5.64
N LEU A 192 -19.61 18.65 -6.22
CA LEU A 192 -19.70 19.00 -7.64
C LEU A 192 -18.88 20.27 -7.98
N ASP A 193 -18.92 21.28 -7.11
CA ASP A 193 -18.29 22.58 -7.33
C ASP A 193 -16.78 22.55 -7.08
N THR A 194 -16.34 21.89 -6.00
CA THR A 194 -14.95 21.94 -5.53
C THR A 194 -14.12 20.70 -5.84
N GLY A 195 -14.77 19.55 -6.10
CA GLY A 195 -14.07 18.27 -6.26
C GLY A 195 -13.32 17.78 -5.01
N ILE A 196 -13.65 18.30 -3.82
CA ILE A 196 -13.02 17.93 -2.55
C ILE A 196 -13.27 16.44 -2.20
N ARG A 197 -12.33 15.78 -1.53
CA ARG A 197 -12.56 14.39 -1.06
C ARG A 197 -13.58 14.36 0.07
N SER A 198 -14.36 13.28 0.15
CA SER A 198 -15.39 13.11 1.19
C SER A 198 -14.86 13.31 2.61
N ASN A 199 -13.72 12.71 2.96
CA ASN A 199 -13.11 12.88 4.28
C ASN A 199 -12.62 14.31 4.54
N GLU A 200 -12.20 15.04 3.50
CA GLU A 200 -11.76 16.43 3.62
C GLU A 200 -12.99 17.34 3.84
N ALA A 201 -14.10 17.11 3.12
CA ALA A 201 -15.36 17.83 3.31
C ALA A 201 -15.95 17.62 4.71
N LEU A 202 -15.93 16.38 5.22
CA LEU A 202 -16.37 16.08 6.59
C LEU A 202 -15.43 16.67 7.66
N GLY A 203 -14.18 16.95 7.29
CA GLY A 203 -13.19 17.59 8.15
C GLY A 203 -13.26 19.12 8.16
N LEU A 204 -14.18 19.74 7.40
CA LEU A 204 -14.33 21.20 7.36
C LEU A 204 -14.70 21.74 8.74
N LYS A 205 -13.82 22.57 9.30
CA LYS A 205 -14.05 23.22 10.58
C LYS A 205 -14.92 24.46 10.38
N LYS A 206 -15.75 24.75 11.39
CA LYS A 206 -16.59 25.95 11.43
C LYS A 206 -15.73 27.20 11.22
N TRP A 207 -16.14 28.05 10.29
CA TRP A 207 -15.42 29.25 9.82
C TRP A 207 -15.26 30.36 10.89
N ILE A 208 -15.73 30.16 12.13
CA ILE A 208 -15.77 31.17 13.20
C ILE A 208 -14.38 31.66 13.65
N SER A 209 -13.31 30.88 13.45
CA SER A 209 -11.98 31.26 13.98
C SER A 209 -11.25 32.36 13.19
N ILE A 210 -11.67 32.69 11.97
CA ILE A 210 -10.89 33.59 11.09
C ILE A 210 -11.32 35.06 11.26
N MET A 211 -12.54 35.35 11.73
CA MET A 211 -13.00 36.73 11.92
C MET A 211 -12.78 37.32 13.33
N ASN A 212 -12.47 36.51 14.36
CA ASN A 212 -12.21 37.00 15.72
C ASN A 212 -10.72 37.35 15.99
N LYS A 213 -9.94 37.61 14.94
CA LYS A 213 -8.53 38.06 15.03
C LYS A 213 -8.33 39.48 14.47
N ARG A 214 -9.32 40.35 14.61
CA ARG A 214 -9.18 41.80 14.38
C ARG A 214 -9.65 42.57 15.60
#